data_AF-K1TUZ2-F1
#
_entry.id   AF-K1TUZ2-F1
#
_cell.length_a   1.000
_cell.length_b   1.000
_cell.length_c   1.000
_cell.angle_alpha   90.00
_cell.angle_beta   90.00
_cell.angle_gamma   90.00
#
_symmetry.space_group_name_H-M   'P 1'
#
loop_
_entity.id
_entity.type
_entity.pdbx_description
1 polymer ?
#
loop_
_entity_poly.entity_id
_entity_poly.type
_entity_poly.pdbx_seq_one_letter_code
_entity_poly.pdbx_strand_id
1 'polypeptide(L)'
;MLTTNRIYNDGSGTVDIGKAMEGFLTFLPPQMKIEKPVVHISLNPHPEDVLTDIELQNIAREYLEKLGFGNQPYLVFKHEDIDRHHLHIVTVNVDENGKRLNRDFLYRRSDRIRRELEQKYGLHPAERKNQRLDNPLRKVAASAGDVKKQVGNTVKALNGQYRFQTMGEYRALLSLYNMTVEEARGNVRGREYHGLVYSVTDDKGNKVGNPFKSSLFGKSAGYEAVQKKFARSNGNQG
;
A
#
# COMPACT_ATOMS: atom_id res chain seq x y z
N MET A 1 -21.30 3.72 0.13
CA MET A 1 -21.13 2.26 0.02
C MET A 1 -21.58 1.83 -1.35
N LEU A 2 -20.90 0.86 -1.97
CA LEU A 2 -21.18 0.44 -3.34
C LEU A 2 -22.10 -0.80 -3.41
N THR A 3 -21.77 -1.88 -2.69
CA THR A 3 -22.62 -3.09 -2.64
C THR A 3 -22.30 -3.96 -1.41
N THR A 4 -23.20 -4.88 -1.07
CA THR A 4 -23.06 -5.82 0.05
C THR A 4 -23.48 -7.23 -0.36
N ASN A 5 -22.99 -8.22 0.38
CA ASN A 5 -23.48 -9.59 0.32
C ASN A 5 -23.64 -10.13 1.72
N ARG A 6 -24.82 -10.69 2.03
CA ARG A 6 -25.16 -11.27 3.34
C ARG A 6 -24.93 -10.33 4.54
N ILE A 7 -24.83 -9.03 4.29
CA ILE A 7 -24.78 -7.95 5.27
C ILE A 7 -25.92 -6.99 4.96
N TYR A 8 -26.67 -6.63 5.99
CA TYR A 8 -27.80 -5.72 5.89
C TYR A 8 -27.36 -4.37 5.30
N ASN A 9 -28.17 -3.85 4.40
CA ASN A 9 -28.04 -2.53 3.79
C ASN A 9 -29.45 -1.94 3.67
N ASP A 10 -29.65 -0.73 4.17
CA ASP A 10 -30.94 -0.02 4.12
C ASP A 10 -31.18 0.71 2.79
N GLY A 11 -30.22 0.65 1.87
CA GLY A 11 -30.30 1.29 0.55
C GLY A 11 -29.97 2.79 0.57
N SER A 12 -29.63 3.36 1.72
CA SER A 12 -29.27 4.78 1.85
C SER A 12 -27.89 5.13 1.28
N GLY A 13 -27.08 4.11 0.96
CA GLY A 13 -25.68 4.28 0.57
C GLY A 13 -24.73 4.53 1.75
N THR A 14 -25.25 4.68 2.97
CA THR A 14 -24.48 4.76 4.22
C THR A 14 -24.41 3.39 4.91
N VAL A 15 -23.45 3.22 5.82
CA VAL A 15 -23.30 1.98 6.60
C VAL A 15 -23.44 2.28 8.08
N ASP A 16 -24.43 1.65 8.69
CA ASP A 16 -24.47 1.48 10.15
C ASP A 16 -23.42 0.43 10.53
N ILE A 17 -22.32 0.90 11.12
CA ILE A 17 -21.20 0.04 11.52
C ILE A 17 -21.64 -0.99 12.56
N GLY A 18 -22.56 -0.64 13.46
CA GLY A 18 -23.08 -1.55 14.48
C GLY A 18 -23.80 -2.73 13.84
N LYS A 19 -24.77 -2.45 12.96
CA LYS A 19 -25.52 -3.48 12.22
C LYS A 19 -24.64 -4.29 11.28
N ALA A 20 -23.68 -3.65 10.61
CA ALA A 20 -22.72 -4.35 9.77
C ALA A 20 -21.87 -5.33 10.59
N MET A 21 -21.41 -4.91 11.77
CA MET A 21 -20.63 -5.75 12.66
C MET A 21 -21.45 -6.92 13.22
N GLU A 22 -22.69 -6.68 13.63
CA GLU A 22 -23.64 -7.75 13.99
C GLU A 22 -23.81 -8.75 12.83
N GLY A 23 -24.00 -8.25 11.62
CA GLY A 23 -24.09 -9.08 10.42
C GLY A 23 -22.83 -9.90 10.16
N PHE A 24 -21.63 -9.37 10.39
CA PHE A 24 -20.41 -10.17 10.28
C PHE A 24 -20.31 -11.21 11.40
N LEU A 25 -20.67 -10.85 12.63
CA LEU A 25 -20.62 -11.74 13.78
C LEU A 25 -21.51 -12.97 13.62
N THR A 26 -22.64 -12.89 12.89
CA THR A 26 -23.46 -14.07 12.59
C THR A 26 -22.77 -15.11 11.72
N PHE A 27 -21.71 -14.74 10.99
CA PHE A 27 -20.90 -15.65 10.17
C PHE A 27 -19.57 -16.02 10.84
N LEU A 28 -19.29 -15.51 12.05
CA LEU A 28 -18.11 -15.85 12.81
C LEU A 28 -18.49 -16.88 13.88
N PRO A 29 -18.07 -18.15 13.73
CA PRO A 29 -18.38 -19.16 14.73
C PRO A 29 -17.67 -18.84 16.06
N PRO A 30 -18.24 -19.25 17.21
CA PRO A 30 -17.67 -18.95 18.53
C PRO A 30 -16.25 -19.50 18.72
N GLN A 31 -15.95 -20.62 18.04
CA GLN A 31 -14.66 -21.29 18.09
C GLN A 31 -13.96 -21.14 16.74
N MET A 32 -13.09 -20.14 16.62
CA MET A 32 -12.27 -19.93 15.44
C MET A 32 -10.87 -20.49 15.64
N LYS A 33 -10.33 -21.15 14.60
CA LYS A 33 -8.94 -21.64 14.60
C LYS A 33 -7.94 -20.57 14.19
N ILE A 34 -8.36 -19.30 14.11
CA ILE A 34 -7.54 -18.18 13.66
C ILE A 34 -7.78 -16.91 14.48
N GLU A 35 -6.74 -16.11 14.67
CA GLU A 35 -6.79 -14.86 15.43
C GLU A 35 -7.35 -13.67 14.64
N LYS A 36 -7.28 -13.71 13.30
CA LYS A 36 -7.67 -12.59 12.42
C LYS A 36 -8.62 -13.08 11.32
N PRO A 37 -9.94 -13.11 11.60
CA PRO A 37 -10.93 -13.63 10.67
C PRO A 37 -11.32 -12.64 9.59
N VAL A 38 -11.03 -11.35 9.76
CA VAL A 38 -11.37 -10.31 8.78
C VAL A 38 -10.25 -10.13 7.76
N VAL A 39 -10.65 -9.96 6.50
CA VAL A 39 -9.77 -9.65 5.37
C VAL A 39 -10.24 -8.35 4.73
N HIS A 40 -9.26 -7.50 4.43
CA HIS A 40 -9.45 -6.26 3.69
C HIS A 40 -8.70 -6.36 2.36
N ILE A 41 -9.41 -6.14 1.26
CA ILE A 41 -8.88 -6.18 -0.11
C ILE A 41 -9.09 -4.81 -0.76
N SER A 42 -8.12 -4.34 -1.52
CA SER A 42 -8.29 -3.17 -2.37
C SER A 42 -8.18 -3.53 -3.85
N LEU A 43 -9.17 -3.08 -4.65
CA LEU A 43 -9.13 -3.11 -6.11
C LEU A 43 -8.90 -1.69 -6.60
N ASN A 44 -7.88 -1.49 -7.43
CA ASN A 44 -7.41 -0.17 -7.81
C ASN A 44 -7.34 -0.09 -9.34
N PRO A 45 -8.48 0.14 -10.03
CA PRO A 45 -8.48 0.43 -11.46
C PRO A 45 -7.51 1.55 -11.83
N HIS A 46 -7.09 1.59 -13.08
CA HIS A 46 -6.27 2.67 -13.59
C HIS A 46 -7.09 3.99 -13.55
N PRO A 47 -6.47 5.16 -13.33
CA PRO A 47 -7.18 6.44 -13.35
C PRO A 47 -7.98 6.70 -14.63
N GLU A 48 -7.55 6.11 -15.75
CA GLU A 48 -8.19 6.24 -17.07
C GLU A 48 -9.29 5.18 -17.31
N ASP A 49 -9.45 4.20 -16.43
CA ASP A 49 -10.57 3.24 -16.48
C ASP A 49 -11.84 3.93 -15.94
N VAL A 50 -12.65 4.49 -16.84
CA VAL A 50 -13.94 5.12 -16.49
C VAL A 50 -15.00 4.04 -16.32
N LEU A 51 -15.11 3.49 -15.12
CA LEU A 51 -16.04 2.43 -14.76
C LEU A 51 -17.30 2.97 -14.10
N THR A 52 -18.45 2.47 -14.52
CA THR A 52 -19.73 2.68 -13.86
C THR A 52 -19.78 1.93 -12.52
N ASP A 53 -20.67 2.36 -11.63
CA ASP A 53 -20.88 1.68 -10.34
C ASP A 53 -21.31 0.21 -10.56
N ILE A 54 -22.08 -0.09 -11.60
CA ILE A 54 -22.49 -1.47 -11.96
C ILE A 54 -21.28 -2.31 -12.36
N GLU A 55 -20.38 -1.78 -13.18
CA GLU A 55 -19.15 -2.49 -13.56
C GLU A 55 -18.25 -2.73 -12.36
N LEU A 56 -18.07 -1.73 -11.50
CA LEU A 56 -17.30 -1.86 -10.26
C LEU A 56 -17.87 -2.95 -9.34
N GLN A 57 -19.21 -3.03 -9.21
CA GLN A 57 -19.87 -4.09 -8.46
C GLN A 57 -19.63 -5.47 -9.08
N ASN A 58 -19.76 -5.58 -10.41
CA ASN A 58 -19.55 -6.83 -11.13
C ASN A 58 -18.10 -7.32 -11.01
N ILE A 59 -17.12 -6.41 -11.14
CA ILE A 59 -15.70 -6.69 -10.96
C ILE A 59 -15.42 -7.18 -9.53
N ALA A 60 -15.94 -6.49 -8.50
CA ALA A 60 -15.72 -6.87 -7.11
C ALA A 60 -16.31 -8.26 -6.80
N ARG A 61 -17.54 -8.53 -7.25
CA ARG A 61 -18.21 -9.81 -7.06
C ARG A 61 -17.48 -10.96 -7.76
N GLU A 62 -17.14 -10.79 -9.04
CA GLU A 62 -16.43 -11.80 -9.82
C GLU A 62 -15.01 -12.06 -9.26
N TYR A 63 -14.34 -11.01 -8.79
CA TYR A 63 -13.06 -11.13 -8.10
C TYR A 63 -13.18 -12.02 -6.85
N LEU A 64 -14.17 -11.76 -5.99
CA LEU A 64 -14.39 -12.54 -4.77
C LEU A 64 -14.80 -13.98 -5.07
N GLU A 65 -15.67 -14.21 -6.05
CA GLU A 65 -16.07 -15.55 -6.51
C GLU A 65 -14.84 -16.37 -6.92
N LYS A 66 -14.00 -15.84 -7.82
CA LYS A 66 -12.77 -16.53 -8.27
C LYS A 66 -11.73 -16.69 -7.16
N LEU A 67 -11.69 -15.77 -6.18
CA LEU A 67 -10.82 -15.87 -5.01
C LEU A 67 -11.31 -16.91 -3.99
N GLY A 68 -12.55 -17.40 -4.10
CA GLY A 68 -13.16 -18.35 -3.16
C GLY A 68 -13.86 -17.69 -1.96
N PHE A 69 -14.15 -16.39 -2.07
CA PHE A 69 -14.84 -15.58 -1.08
C PHE A 69 -16.28 -15.22 -1.49
N GLY A 70 -16.76 -15.66 -2.67
CA GLY A 70 -18.08 -15.26 -3.18
C GLY A 70 -19.26 -15.57 -2.25
N ASN A 71 -19.15 -16.63 -1.43
CA ASN A 71 -20.16 -17.00 -0.44
C ASN A 71 -19.97 -16.32 0.92
N GLN A 72 -18.90 -15.56 1.12
CA GLN A 72 -18.66 -14.87 2.39
C GLN A 72 -19.49 -13.60 2.50
N PRO A 73 -19.88 -13.18 3.72
CA PRO A 73 -20.41 -11.84 3.89
C PRO A 73 -19.34 -10.81 3.49
N TYR A 74 -19.74 -9.78 2.76
CA TYR A 74 -18.83 -8.70 2.40
C TYR A 74 -19.52 -7.34 2.25
N LEU A 75 -18.71 -6.29 2.42
CA LEU A 75 -19.03 -4.90 2.11
C LEU A 75 -18.04 -4.36 1.08
N VAL A 76 -18.53 -3.66 0.07
CA VAL A 76 -17.71 -2.97 -0.93
C VAL A 76 -17.94 -1.46 -0.82
N PHE A 77 -16.86 -0.71 -0.63
CA PHE A 77 -16.85 0.75 -0.61
C PHE A 77 -16.10 1.26 -1.83
N LYS A 78 -16.71 2.19 -2.56
CA LYS A 78 -16.02 3.00 -3.57
C LYS A 78 -15.48 4.26 -2.91
N HIS A 79 -14.21 4.55 -3.14
CA HIS A 79 -13.55 5.77 -2.69
C HIS A 79 -13.10 6.59 -3.90
N GLU A 80 -13.21 7.92 -3.76
CA GLU A 80 -12.88 8.93 -4.78
C GLU A 80 -11.95 10.01 -4.19
N ASP A 81 -11.27 9.70 -3.09
CA ASP A 81 -10.44 10.60 -2.27
C ASP A 81 -9.02 10.81 -2.81
N ILE A 82 -8.68 10.18 -3.94
CA ILE A 82 -7.42 10.36 -4.68
C ILE A 82 -7.74 10.47 -6.17
N ASP A 83 -6.75 10.76 -7.02
CA ASP A 83 -6.86 10.87 -8.50
C ASP A 83 -7.37 9.59 -9.22
N ARG A 84 -7.91 8.60 -8.49
CA ARG A 84 -8.52 7.38 -9.03
C ARG A 84 -9.62 6.87 -8.13
N HIS A 85 -10.64 6.28 -8.76
CA HIS A 85 -11.59 5.43 -8.06
C HIS A 85 -10.90 4.15 -7.59
N HIS A 86 -11.18 3.75 -6.35
CA HIS A 86 -10.74 2.45 -5.85
C HIS A 86 -11.79 1.83 -4.94
N LEU A 87 -11.77 0.50 -4.87
CA LEU A 87 -12.70 -0.26 -4.06
C LEU A 87 -11.98 -0.80 -2.82
N HIS A 88 -12.64 -0.67 -1.68
CA HIS A 88 -12.31 -1.36 -0.44
C HIS A 88 -13.33 -2.44 -0.17
N ILE A 89 -12.88 -3.69 -0.04
CA ILE A 89 -13.71 -4.85 0.23
C ILE A 89 -13.37 -5.40 1.61
N VAL A 90 -14.35 -5.44 2.49
CA VAL A 90 -14.24 -6.06 3.81
C VAL A 90 -15.02 -7.37 3.79
N THR A 91 -14.38 -8.48 4.14
CA THR A 91 -14.96 -9.83 4.17
C THR A 91 -14.38 -10.65 5.33
N VAL A 92 -14.97 -11.81 5.62
CA VAL A 92 -14.37 -12.80 6.53
C VAL A 92 -13.63 -13.89 5.75
N ASN A 93 -12.69 -14.55 6.43
CA ASN A 93 -11.76 -15.56 5.91
C ASN A 93 -11.89 -16.88 6.69
N VAL A 94 -13.09 -17.17 7.15
CA VAL A 94 -13.47 -18.43 7.77
C VAL A 94 -14.67 -19.03 7.04
N ASP A 95 -14.74 -20.35 7.00
CA ASP A 95 -15.96 -21.06 6.64
C ASP A 95 -16.91 -21.20 7.84
N GLU A 96 -18.07 -21.80 7.62
CA GLU A 96 -19.08 -22.07 8.66
C GLU A 96 -18.56 -22.93 9.82
N ASN A 97 -17.47 -23.68 9.62
CA ASN A 97 -16.83 -24.52 10.64
C ASN A 97 -15.70 -23.78 11.39
N GLY A 98 -15.50 -22.48 11.13
CA GLY A 98 -14.45 -21.67 11.74
C GLY A 98 -13.06 -22.00 11.24
N LYS A 99 -12.96 -22.77 10.15
CA LYS A 99 -11.71 -23.08 9.49
C LYS A 99 -11.39 -21.98 8.48
N ARG A 100 -10.11 -21.63 8.42
CA ARG A 100 -9.59 -20.61 7.51
C ARG A 100 -9.82 -21.01 6.05
N LEU A 101 -10.31 -20.08 5.23
CA LEU A 101 -10.37 -20.27 3.77
C LEU A 101 -8.97 -20.41 3.16
N ASN A 102 -8.89 -21.08 2.02
CA ASN A 102 -7.63 -21.36 1.33
C ASN A 102 -6.90 -20.05 0.95
N ARG A 103 -5.71 -19.84 1.55
CA ARG A 103 -4.80 -18.71 1.25
C ARG A 103 -3.53 -19.13 0.52
N ASP A 104 -3.44 -20.38 0.09
CA ASP A 104 -2.29 -20.86 -0.66
C ASP A 104 -2.20 -20.13 -1.99
N PHE A 105 -0.99 -19.63 -2.26
CA PHE A 105 -0.67 -18.87 -3.46
C PHE A 105 -1.63 -17.69 -3.73
N LEU A 106 -2.22 -17.08 -2.67
CA LEU A 106 -3.22 -16.02 -2.80
C LEU A 106 -2.77 -14.89 -3.73
N TYR A 107 -1.51 -14.47 -3.64
CA TYR A 107 -0.94 -13.46 -4.53
C TYR A 107 -0.96 -13.90 -6.00
N ARG A 108 -0.56 -15.13 -6.31
CA ARG A 108 -0.56 -15.67 -7.69
C ARG A 108 -1.98 -15.83 -8.22
N ARG A 109 -2.90 -16.32 -7.37
CA ARG A 109 -4.33 -16.43 -7.71
C ARG A 109 -4.92 -15.06 -7.99
N SER A 110 -4.65 -14.07 -7.13
CA SER A 110 -5.09 -12.70 -7.32
C SER A 110 -4.50 -12.06 -8.59
N ASP A 111 -3.23 -12.28 -8.91
CA ASP A 111 -2.61 -11.78 -10.17
C ASP A 111 -3.27 -12.40 -11.40
N ARG A 112 -3.59 -13.70 -11.35
CA ARG A 112 -4.32 -14.39 -12.44
C ARG A 112 -5.73 -13.83 -12.61
N ILE A 113 -6.48 -13.71 -11.52
CA ILE A 113 -7.84 -13.15 -11.53
C ILE A 113 -7.81 -11.71 -12.06
N ARG A 114 -6.84 -10.90 -11.62
CA ARG A 114 -6.65 -9.53 -12.10
C ARG A 114 -6.52 -9.49 -13.61
N ARG A 115 -5.63 -10.31 -14.20
CA ARG A 115 -5.43 -10.36 -15.66
C ARG A 115 -6.70 -10.80 -16.41
N GLU A 116 -7.42 -11.78 -15.88
CA GLU A 116 -8.70 -12.21 -16.47
C GLU A 116 -9.73 -11.08 -16.47
N LEU A 117 -9.83 -10.32 -15.36
CA LEU A 117 -10.74 -9.18 -15.26
C LEU A 117 -10.29 -8.01 -16.14
N GLU A 118 -8.99 -7.72 -16.20
CA GLU A 118 -8.41 -6.72 -17.11
C GLU A 118 -8.81 -7.02 -18.56
N GLN A 119 -8.66 -8.28 -19.00
CA GLN A 119 -9.05 -8.69 -20.35
C GLN A 119 -10.56 -8.62 -20.57
N LYS A 120 -11.37 -9.10 -19.61
CA LYS A 120 -12.82 -9.20 -19.75
C LYS A 120 -13.51 -7.83 -19.81
N TYR A 121 -13.06 -6.89 -18.99
CA TYR A 121 -13.66 -5.56 -18.89
C TYR A 121 -12.89 -4.51 -19.72
N GLY A 122 -11.87 -4.93 -20.49
CA GLY A 122 -11.07 -4.01 -21.31
C GLY A 122 -10.29 -2.98 -20.49
N LEU A 123 -9.85 -3.35 -19.27
CA LEU A 123 -9.15 -2.45 -18.37
C LEU A 123 -7.67 -2.31 -18.74
N HIS A 124 -7.08 -1.19 -18.37
CA HIS A 124 -5.65 -1.01 -18.46
C HIS A 124 -4.92 -2.07 -17.62
N PRO A 125 -4.02 -2.87 -18.23
CA PRO A 125 -3.26 -3.85 -17.48
C PRO A 125 -2.44 -3.16 -16.39
N ALA A 126 -2.48 -3.68 -15.16
CA ALA A 126 -1.58 -3.21 -14.12
C ALA A 126 -0.15 -3.55 -14.53
N GLU A 127 0.55 -2.55 -15.06
CA GLU A 127 1.96 -2.63 -15.38
C GLU A 127 2.70 -3.07 -14.11
N ARG A 128 3.46 -4.17 -14.22
CA ARG A 128 4.62 -4.29 -13.35
C ARG A 128 5.57 -3.21 -13.79
N LYS A 129 5.40 -1.99 -13.29
CA LYS A 129 6.44 -0.97 -13.37
C LYS A 129 7.69 -1.62 -12.80
N ASN A 130 8.59 -2.02 -13.69
CA ASN A 130 9.99 -2.08 -13.37
C ASN A 130 10.31 -0.67 -12.91
N GLN A 131 10.21 -0.41 -11.60
CA GLN A 131 10.48 0.89 -10.96
C GLN A 131 11.90 1.41 -11.23
N ARG A 132 12.67 0.71 -12.06
CA ARG A 132 14.08 0.95 -12.29
C ARG A 132 14.38 2.09 -13.26
N LEU A 133 13.48 2.50 -14.16
CA LEU A 133 13.95 3.31 -15.30
C LEU A 133 13.20 4.60 -15.69
N ASP A 134 11.91 4.80 -15.35
CA ASP A 134 11.16 5.89 -16.04
C ASP A 134 10.88 7.16 -15.21
N ASN A 135 11.48 7.32 -14.03
CA ASN A 135 11.39 8.60 -13.33
C ASN A 135 12.77 9.25 -13.26
N PRO A 136 13.10 10.21 -14.15
CA PRO A 136 14.37 10.92 -14.05
C PRO A 136 14.46 11.57 -12.67
N LEU A 137 15.58 11.35 -11.99
CA LEU A 137 15.84 11.95 -10.70
C LEU A 137 15.84 13.48 -10.87
N ARG A 138 14.87 14.15 -10.21
CA ARG A 138 14.72 15.61 -10.20
C ARG A 138 14.82 16.11 -8.76
N LYS A 139 15.26 17.36 -8.59
CA LYS A 139 15.19 18.05 -7.30
C LYS A 139 13.75 18.04 -6.79
N VAL A 140 13.57 17.78 -5.50
CA VAL A 140 12.25 17.84 -4.88
C VAL A 140 11.84 19.31 -4.72
N ALA A 141 10.64 19.65 -5.18
CA ALA A 141 10.09 20.99 -5.06
C ALA A 141 8.98 21.01 -4.00
N ALA A 142 9.19 21.72 -2.90
CA ALA A 142 8.21 21.82 -1.80
C ALA A 142 6.92 22.54 -2.21
N SER A 143 6.96 23.38 -3.25
CA SER A 143 5.82 24.11 -3.81
C SER A 143 5.06 23.35 -4.90
N ALA A 144 5.56 22.18 -5.34
CA ALA A 144 4.96 21.40 -6.42
C ALA A 144 4.23 20.17 -5.89
N GLY A 145 3.01 19.90 -6.40
CA GLY A 145 2.26 18.64 -6.32
C GLY A 145 2.46 17.74 -5.06
N ASP A 146 2.43 16.42 -5.27
CA ASP A 146 2.59 15.43 -4.19
C ASP A 146 4.06 15.31 -3.76
N VAL A 147 4.48 16.20 -2.83
CA VAL A 147 5.84 16.24 -2.25
C VAL A 147 6.23 14.90 -1.62
N LYS A 148 5.29 14.20 -0.98
CA LYS A 148 5.54 12.89 -0.36
C LYS A 148 5.95 11.86 -1.41
N LYS A 149 5.26 11.82 -2.55
CA LYS A 149 5.61 10.94 -3.68
C LYS A 149 6.96 11.31 -4.28
N GLN A 150 7.28 12.60 -4.41
CA GLN A 150 8.60 13.05 -4.87
C GLN A 150 9.72 12.53 -3.95
N VAL A 151 9.63 12.80 -2.65
CA VAL A 151 10.57 12.31 -1.62
C VAL A 151 10.73 10.78 -1.70
N GLY A 152 9.61 10.06 -1.76
CA GLY A 152 9.63 8.60 -1.82
C GLY A 152 10.30 8.05 -3.08
N ASN A 153 10.10 8.68 -4.24
CA ASN A 153 10.72 8.28 -5.49
C ASN A 153 12.24 8.56 -5.49
N THR A 154 12.65 9.75 -5.05
CA THR A 154 14.06 10.13 -4.95
C THR A 154 14.81 9.17 -4.02
N VAL A 155 14.30 8.91 -2.81
CA VAL A 155 14.95 7.97 -1.87
C VAL A 155 15.09 6.57 -2.45
N LYS A 156 14.04 6.05 -3.10
CA LYS A 156 14.09 4.70 -3.70
C LYS A 156 15.08 4.62 -4.85
N ALA A 157 15.11 5.63 -5.72
CA ALA A 157 16.04 5.71 -6.83
C ALA A 157 17.50 5.82 -6.34
N LEU A 158 17.79 6.71 -5.38
CA LEU A 158 19.13 6.83 -4.79
C LEU A 158 19.57 5.53 -4.10
N ASN A 159 18.66 4.89 -3.37
CA ASN A 159 18.93 3.62 -2.71
C ASN A 159 19.11 2.45 -3.70
N GLY A 160 18.55 2.54 -4.90
CA GLY A 160 18.70 1.53 -5.95
C GLY A 160 19.91 1.72 -6.86
N GLN A 161 20.26 2.97 -7.20
CA GLN A 161 21.20 3.29 -8.27
C GLN A 161 22.61 3.64 -7.78
N TYR A 162 22.73 4.24 -6.60
CA TYR A 162 24.02 4.76 -6.12
C TYR A 162 24.62 3.85 -5.05
N ARG A 163 25.95 3.87 -4.89
CA ARG A 163 26.64 3.28 -3.74
C ARG A 163 27.02 4.38 -2.76
N PHE A 164 26.92 4.09 -1.48
CA PHE A 164 27.32 4.98 -0.39
C PHE A 164 27.62 4.13 0.84
N GLN A 165 28.59 4.58 1.63
CA GLN A 165 29.20 3.83 2.73
C GLN A 165 28.95 4.47 4.10
N THR A 166 28.56 5.74 4.12
CA THR A 166 28.35 6.50 5.37
C THR A 166 27.07 7.33 5.33
N MET A 167 26.58 7.72 6.51
CA MET A 167 25.44 8.64 6.61
C MET A 167 25.79 10.03 6.05
N GLY A 168 27.05 10.45 6.14
CA GLY A 168 27.55 11.68 5.53
C GLY A 168 27.41 11.64 4.01
N GLU A 169 27.88 10.58 3.36
CA GLU A 169 27.70 10.39 1.92
C GLU A 169 26.23 10.31 1.52
N TYR A 170 25.41 9.61 2.30
CA TYR A 170 23.99 9.50 2.00
C TYR A 170 23.28 10.87 2.09
N ARG A 171 23.60 11.69 3.11
CA ARG A 171 23.12 13.07 3.21
C ARG A 171 23.61 13.95 2.06
N ALA A 172 24.89 13.84 1.69
CA ALA A 172 25.47 14.58 0.58
C ALA A 172 24.83 14.21 -0.76
N LEU A 173 24.51 12.92 -0.97
CA LEU A 173 23.80 12.47 -2.16
C LEU A 173 22.36 13.02 -2.18
N LEU A 174 21.66 13.02 -1.04
CA LEU A 174 20.31 13.57 -0.92
C LEU A 174 20.26 15.08 -1.16
N SER A 175 21.29 15.84 -0.74
CA SER A 175 21.30 17.29 -0.88
C SER A 175 21.33 17.75 -2.33
N LEU A 176 21.90 16.95 -3.24
CA LEU A 176 21.84 17.19 -4.69
C LEU A 176 20.40 17.27 -5.23
N TYR A 177 19.45 16.68 -4.50
CA TYR A 177 18.04 16.60 -4.85
C TYR A 177 17.14 17.42 -3.91
N ASN A 178 17.70 18.42 -3.23
CA ASN A 178 16.99 19.28 -2.28
C ASN A 178 16.36 18.48 -1.13
N MET A 179 17.12 17.55 -0.58
CA MET A 179 16.70 16.71 0.53
C MET A 179 17.80 16.54 1.59
N THR A 180 17.39 16.25 2.81
CA THR A 180 18.28 15.80 3.89
C THR A 180 17.63 14.68 4.69
N VAL A 181 18.42 13.99 5.51
CA VAL A 181 17.96 12.92 6.38
C VAL A 181 18.57 13.01 7.77
N GLU A 182 17.75 12.81 8.78
CA GLU A 182 18.16 12.74 10.18
C GLU A 182 17.88 11.35 10.75
N GLU A 183 18.76 10.91 11.64
CA GLU A 183 18.54 9.68 12.41
C GLU A 183 17.64 10.01 13.58
N ALA A 184 16.51 9.33 13.68
CA ALA A 184 15.63 9.40 14.83
C ALA A 184 15.86 8.16 15.70
N ARG A 185 16.07 8.37 17.00
CA ARG A 185 16.17 7.28 17.97
C ARG A 185 15.07 7.46 19.01
N GLY A 186 14.54 6.35 19.50
CA GLY A 186 13.60 6.39 20.60
C GLY A 186 13.32 5.01 21.17
N ASN A 187 12.44 4.95 22.16
CA ASN A 187 12.05 3.71 22.82
C ASN A 187 10.54 3.58 22.80
N VAL A 188 10.04 2.44 22.33
CA VAL A 188 8.61 2.11 22.35
C VAL A 188 8.45 0.75 23.02
N ARG A 189 7.76 0.73 24.16
CA ARG A 189 7.48 -0.51 24.93
C ARG A 189 8.76 -1.32 25.25
N GLY A 190 9.83 -0.62 25.63
CA GLY A 190 11.12 -1.24 25.99
C GLY A 190 11.98 -1.68 24.81
N ARG A 191 11.55 -1.44 23.55
CA ARG A 191 12.35 -1.70 22.36
C ARG A 191 12.87 -0.38 21.80
N GLU A 192 14.19 -0.28 21.70
CA GLU A 192 14.83 0.81 20.99
C GLU A 192 14.46 0.73 19.50
N TYR A 193 14.08 1.86 18.92
CA TYR A 193 13.85 1.98 17.49
C TYR A 193 14.80 3.01 16.90
N HIS A 194 15.39 2.65 15.76
CA HIS A 194 16.21 3.53 14.95
C HIS A 194 15.49 3.80 13.63
N GLY A 195 15.10 5.06 13.43
CA GLY A 195 14.38 5.54 12.26
C GLY A 195 15.19 6.54 11.46
N LEU A 196 14.68 6.87 10.28
CA LEU A 196 15.18 7.97 9.46
C LEU A 196 14.03 8.96 9.23
N VAL A 197 14.34 10.24 9.24
CA VAL A 197 13.39 11.33 8.97
C VAL A 197 13.94 12.12 7.80
N TYR A 198 13.23 12.08 6.67
CA TYR A 198 13.58 12.81 5.46
C TYR A 198 12.94 14.19 5.48
N SER A 199 13.68 15.23 5.12
CA SER A 199 13.16 16.59 4.98
C SER A 199 13.51 17.14 3.60
N VAL A 200 12.62 17.95 3.03
CA VAL A 200 12.91 18.72 1.82
C VAL A 200 13.69 19.96 2.23
N THR A 201 14.61 20.42 1.38
CA THR A 201 15.37 21.65 1.59
C THR A 201 15.16 22.64 0.45
N ASP A 202 15.40 23.92 0.71
CA ASP A 202 15.63 24.90 -0.36
C ASP A 202 17.03 24.71 -0.98
N ASP A 203 17.36 25.51 -2.00
CA ASP A 203 18.69 25.46 -2.66
C ASP A 203 19.84 25.93 -1.75
N LYS A 204 19.54 26.53 -0.59
CA LYS A 204 20.52 26.91 0.44
C LYS A 204 20.69 25.82 1.51
N GLY A 205 19.93 24.73 1.44
CA GLY A 205 19.95 23.63 2.39
C GLY A 205 19.05 23.82 3.62
N ASN A 206 18.24 24.88 3.69
CA ASN A 206 17.30 25.09 4.79
C ASN A 206 16.10 24.16 4.63
N LYS A 207 15.65 23.51 5.71
CA LYS A 207 14.46 22.64 5.66
C LYS A 207 13.21 23.45 5.33
N VAL A 208 12.39 22.91 4.43
CA VAL A 208 11.11 23.50 4.01
C VAL A 208 10.01 22.45 4.06
N GLY A 209 8.82 22.85 4.53
CA GLY A 209 7.68 21.97 4.69
C GLY A 209 7.84 20.93 5.81
N ASN A 210 6.93 19.96 5.83
CA ASN A 210 6.87 18.96 6.89
C ASN A 210 7.84 17.78 6.64
N PRO A 211 8.51 17.27 7.68
CA PRO A 211 9.38 16.11 7.56
C PRO A 211 8.58 14.80 7.39
N PHE A 212 9.21 13.81 6.76
CA PHE A 212 8.63 12.50 6.46
C PHE A 212 9.38 11.37 7.16
N LYS A 213 8.68 10.62 8.01
CA LYS A 213 9.22 9.39 8.60
C LYS A 213 9.48 8.36 7.50
N SER A 214 10.62 7.68 7.55
CA SER A 214 11.00 6.67 6.56
C SER A 214 10.02 5.50 6.43
N SER A 215 9.24 5.21 7.48
CA SER A 215 8.18 4.21 7.46
C SER A 215 7.11 4.48 6.39
N LEU A 216 6.95 5.72 5.93
CA LEU A 216 6.03 6.10 4.85
C LEU A 216 6.47 5.58 3.47
N PHE A 217 7.75 5.21 3.31
CA PHE A 217 8.35 4.88 2.01
C PHE A 217 8.72 3.40 1.87
N GLY A 218 8.40 2.58 2.87
CA GLY A 218 8.66 1.15 2.91
C GLY A 218 10.05 0.79 3.44
N LYS A 219 10.30 -0.51 3.63
CA LYS A 219 11.49 -1.02 4.34
C LYS A 219 12.82 -0.61 3.70
N SER A 220 12.88 -0.46 2.37
CA SER A 220 14.09 -0.08 1.64
C SER A 220 14.57 1.36 1.86
N ALA A 221 13.70 2.23 2.38
CA ALA A 221 14.01 3.60 2.76
C ALA A 221 14.34 3.75 4.26
N GLY A 222 14.22 2.66 5.03
CA GLY A 222 14.43 2.64 6.48
C GLY A 222 15.89 2.55 6.90
N TYR A 223 16.13 2.83 8.19
CA TYR A 223 17.46 2.83 8.81
C TYR A 223 18.22 1.53 8.56
N GLU A 224 17.62 0.37 8.84
CA GLU A 224 18.28 -0.93 8.67
C GLU A 224 18.72 -1.20 7.22
N ALA A 225 17.94 -0.78 6.23
CA ALA A 225 18.27 -1.00 4.82
C ALA A 225 19.47 -0.14 4.41
N VAL A 226 19.51 1.11 4.87
CA VAL A 226 20.64 2.03 4.65
C VAL A 226 21.90 1.51 5.34
N GLN A 227 21.80 1.06 6.59
CA GLN A 227 22.92 0.46 7.34
C GLN A 227 23.47 -0.80 6.66
N LYS A 228 22.60 -1.71 6.21
CA LYS A 228 23.02 -2.89 5.44
C LYS A 228 23.76 -2.51 4.15
N LYS A 229 23.38 -1.40 3.53
CA LYS A 229 24.01 -0.90 2.31
C LYS A 229 25.39 -0.31 2.56
N PHE A 230 25.57 0.39 3.67
CA PHE A 230 26.89 0.83 4.14
C PHE A 230 27.85 -0.37 4.26
N ALA A 231 27.43 -1.41 4.99
CA ALA A 231 28.22 -2.62 5.20
C ALA A 231 28.57 -3.35 3.88
N ARG A 232 27.59 -3.50 2.97
CA ARG A 232 27.82 -4.15 1.66
C ARG A 232 28.75 -3.37 0.75
N SER A 233 28.73 -2.05 0.83
CA SER A 233 29.57 -1.20 0.00
C SER A 233 31.01 -1.13 0.53
N ASN A 234 31.25 -1.52 1.79
CA ASN A 234 32.58 -1.65 2.39
C ASN A 234 33.26 -2.99 2.09
N GLY A 235 32.48 -4.08 1.92
CA GLY A 235 33.01 -5.44 1.74
C GLY A 235 33.47 -5.82 0.33
N ASN A 236 33.62 -4.87 -0.59
CA ASN A 236 33.94 -5.12 -2.00
C ASN A 236 35.36 -4.64 -2.41
N GLN A 237 36.25 -4.47 -1.44
CA GLN A 237 37.70 -4.36 -1.66
C GLN A 237 38.34 -5.71 -1.29
N GLY A 238 38.52 -6.56 -2.29
CA GLY A 238 39.19 -7.85 -2.24
C GLY A 238 39.49 -8.30 -3.65
#